data_AF-A0A8T3WX94-F1
#
_entry.id   AF-A0A8T3WX94-F1
#
_cell.length_a   1.000
_cell.length_b   1.000
_cell.length_c   1.000
_cell.angle_alpha   90.00
_cell.angle_beta   90.00
_cell.angle_gamma   90.00
#
_symmetry.space_group_name_H-M   'P 1'
#
loop_
_entity.id
_entity.type
_entity.pdbx_description
1 polymer ?
#
loop_
_entity_poly.entity_id
_entity_poly.type
_entity_poly.pdbx_seq_one_letter_code
_entity_poly.pdbx_strand_id
1 'polypeptide(L)'
;MVDKAAAKDNRLLYGLIAVLVLALLFIVYNSYIATGQKTAKQEAAVDKVKKIYETITEGPVEVLNVKEESGMYRVILATRDASGSRQVQEILVSSDGALFTDRAVNTQAFLERITKEKSFAECLAGKQLLVFGQINEVNTQAQLQVLGSFYRKFYVDCTGANLQLCQQVGITQVPTTVYNNTPYIGVQALQLYEQLTGCAMD
;
A
#
# COMPACT_ATOMS: atom_id res chain seq x y z
N MET A 1 11.07 20.73 -79.45
CA MET A 1 11.72 20.96 -78.15
C MET A 1 10.67 21.06 -77.05
N VAL A 2 9.87 20.02 -76.81
CA VAL A 2 8.89 19.97 -75.70
C VAL A 2 8.76 18.50 -75.34
N ASP A 3 9.62 17.98 -74.46
CA ASP A 3 9.43 16.61 -73.90
C ASP A 3 10.38 16.26 -72.74
N LYS A 4 11.32 17.14 -72.35
CA LYS A 4 12.24 16.87 -71.23
C LYS A 4 11.78 17.39 -69.87
N ALA A 5 10.68 18.14 -69.81
CA ALA A 5 10.18 18.72 -68.56
C ALA A 5 9.29 17.76 -67.74
N ALA A 6 8.48 16.92 -68.40
CA ALA A 6 7.52 16.04 -67.72
C ALA A 6 8.17 14.81 -67.03
N ALA A 7 9.36 14.38 -67.46
CA ALA A 7 10.05 13.23 -66.88
C ALA A 7 10.76 13.53 -65.54
N LYS A 8 10.95 14.82 -65.19
CA LYS A 8 11.67 15.23 -63.98
C LYS A 8 10.75 15.21 -62.73
N ASP A 9 9.47 15.50 -62.88
CA ASP A 9 8.49 15.54 -61.78
C ASP A 9 8.20 14.17 -61.18
N ASN A 10 8.06 13.14 -62.03
CA ASN A 10 7.75 11.79 -61.53
C ASN A 10 8.88 11.18 -60.68
N ARG A 11 10.15 11.52 -60.96
CA ARG A 11 11.29 11.01 -60.17
C ARG A 11 11.29 11.55 -58.74
N LEU A 12 10.87 12.80 -58.55
CA LEU A 12 10.79 13.43 -57.24
C LEU A 12 9.60 12.86 -56.44
N LEU A 13 8.47 12.61 -57.13
CA LEU A 13 7.31 11.93 -56.56
C LEU A 13 7.63 10.48 -56.12
N TYR A 14 8.28 9.68 -56.96
CA TYR A 14 8.68 8.31 -56.59
C TYR A 14 9.71 8.28 -55.46
N GLY A 15 10.63 9.25 -55.42
CA GLY A 15 11.57 9.41 -54.31
C GLY A 15 10.85 9.68 -52.99
N LEU A 16 9.87 10.59 -52.98
CA LEU A 16 9.06 10.88 -51.80
C LEU A 16 8.22 9.68 -51.34
N ILE A 17 7.61 8.95 -52.27
CA ILE A 17 6.85 7.72 -51.96
C ILE A 17 7.76 6.67 -51.35
N ALA A 18 8.96 6.45 -51.90
CA ALA A 18 9.92 5.48 -51.37
C ALA A 18 10.37 5.82 -49.93
N VAL A 19 10.62 7.10 -49.65
CA VAL A 19 10.97 7.57 -48.29
C VAL A 19 9.81 7.36 -47.32
N LEU A 20 8.58 7.66 -47.73
CA LEU A 20 7.38 7.44 -46.90
C LEU A 20 7.16 5.96 -46.57
N VAL A 21 7.35 5.07 -47.55
CA VAL A 21 7.25 3.62 -47.34
C VAL A 21 8.32 3.13 -46.37
N LEU A 22 9.57 3.59 -46.51
CA LEU A 22 10.65 3.22 -45.59
C LEU A 22 10.41 3.75 -44.17
N ALA A 23 9.89 4.96 -44.02
CA ALA A 23 9.52 5.52 -42.72
C ALA A 23 8.41 4.71 -42.04
N LEU A 24 7.39 4.30 -42.79
CA LEU A 24 6.31 3.44 -42.27
C LEU A 24 6.84 2.06 -41.85
N LEU A 25 7.68 1.43 -42.66
CA LEU A 25 8.31 0.16 -42.31
C LEU A 25 9.16 0.27 -41.05
N PHE A 26 9.91 1.37 -40.88
CA PHE A 26 10.70 1.62 -39.68
C PHE A 26 9.84 1.81 -38.42
N ILE A 27 8.71 2.54 -38.53
CA ILE A 27 7.75 2.70 -37.42
C ILE A 27 7.15 1.36 -37.03
N VAL A 28 6.71 0.56 -38.00
CA VAL A 28 6.13 -0.77 -37.75
C VAL A 28 7.16 -1.69 -37.11
N TYR A 29 8.39 -1.72 -37.62
CA TYR A 29 9.48 -2.52 -37.06
C TYR A 29 9.81 -2.15 -35.60
N ASN A 30 9.91 -0.86 -35.30
CA ASN A 30 10.17 -0.40 -33.92
C ASN A 30 9.01 -0.73 -32.98
N SER A 31 7.75 -0.64 -33.45
CA SER A 31 6.59 -1.01 -32.66
C SER A 31 6.57 -2.51 -32.31
N TYR A 32 7.02 -3.36 -33.25
CA TYR A 32 7.14 -4.80 -33.04
C TYR A 32 8.21 -5.14 -31.98
N ILE A 33 9.41 -4.55 -32.08
CA ILE A 33 10.48 -4.76 -31.11
C ILE A 33 10.10 -4.27 -29.72
N ALA A 34 9.48 -3.09 -29.62
CA ALA A 34 9.05 -2.53 -28.35
C ALA A 34 8.02 -3.42 -27.63
N THR A 35 7.12 -4.04 -28.39
CA THR A 35 6.11 -4.97 -27.85
C THR A 35 6.77 -6.26 -27.34
N GLY A 36 7.69 -6.84 -28.11
CA GLY A 36 8.39 -8.07 -27.70
C GLY A 36 9.23 -7.92 -26.44
N GLN A 37 9.93 -6.79 -26.27
CA GLN A 37 10.71 -6.53 -25.06
C GLN A 37 9.86 -6.36 -23.79
N LYS A 38 8.65 -5.78 -23.91
CA LYS A 38 7.72 -5.63 -22.78
C LYS A 38 7.22 -7.00 -22.29
N THR A 39 6.81 -7.86 -23.21
CA THR A 39 6.34 -9.22 -22.87
C THR A 39 7.43 -10.04 -22.18
N ALA A 40 8.68 -9.99 -22.67
CA ALA A 40 9.79 -10.73 -22.07
C ALA A 40 10.12 -10.26 -20.64
N LYS A 41 10.09 -8.93 -20.39
CA LYS A 41 10.32 -8.38 -19.04
C LYS A 41 9.19 -8.75 -18.08
N GLN A 42 7.94 -8.67 -18.55
CA GLN A 42 6.77 -9.07 -17.78
C GLN A 42 6.82 -10.55 -17.40
N GLU A 43 7.10 -11.44 -18.35
CA GLU A 43 7.21 -12.88 -18.12
C GLU A 43 8.31 -13.21 -17.11
N ALA A 44 9.48 -12.58 -17.23
CA ALA A 44 10.58 -12.77 -16.29
C ALA A 44 10.23 -12.30 -14.86
N ALA A 45 9.51 -11.17 -14.73
CA ALA A 45 9.07 -10.68 -13.42
C ALA A 45 8.01 -11.59 -12.79
N VAL A 46 7.04 -12.06 -13.59
CA VAL A 46 5.98 -12.97 -13.16
C VAL A 46 6.54 -14.33 -12.75
N ASP A 47 7.51 -14.88 -13.49
CA ASP A 47 8.15 -16.16 -13.18
C ASP A 47 8.90 -16.12 -11.85
N LYS A 48 9.58 -15.01 -11.53
CA LYS A 48 10.21 -14.81 -10.21
C LYS A 48 9.17 -14.85 -9.08
N VAL A 49 8.08 -14.11 -9.23
CA VAL A 49 6.99 -14.08 -8.23
C VAL A 49 6.37 -15.46 -8.06
N LYS A 50 6.10 -16.16 -9.16
CA LYS A 50 5.58 -17.53 -9.16
C LYS A 50 6.51 -18.45 -8.36
N LYS A 51 7.81 -18.46 -8.66
CA LYS A 51 8.81 -19.27 -7.94
C LYS A 51 8.87 -18.97 -6.44
N ILE A 52 8.79 -17.69 -6.06
CA ILE A 52 8.76 -17.27 -4.65
C ILE A 52 7.55 -17.91 -3.96
N TYR A 53 6.36 -17.79 -4.55
CA TYR A 53 5.15 -18.34 -3.92
C TYR A 53 5.12 -19.87 -3.95
N GLU A 54 5.60 -20.52 -5.01
CA GLU A 54 5.73 -21.99 -5.04
C GLU A 54 6.64 -22.49 -3.92
N THR A 55 7.69 -21.73 -3.60
CA THR A 55 8.60 -22.03 -2.49
C THR A 55 7.92 -21.81 -1.13
N ILE A 56 7.17 -20.72 -0.97
CA ILE A 56 6.49 -20.39 0.31
C ILE A 56 5.35 -21.36 0.60
N THR A 57 4.56 -21.72 -0.41
CA THR A 57 3.37 -22.57 -0.24
C THR A 57 3.66 -24.04 -0.44
N GLU A 58 4.90 -24.41 -0.79
CA GLU A 58 5.32 -25.78 -1.12
C GLU A 58 4.37 -26.45 -2.14
N GLY A 59 3.87 -25.68 -3.10
CA GLY A 59 2.78 -26.11 -3.97
C GLY A 59 2.66 -25.28 -5.24
N PRO A 60 1.90 -25.76 -6.24
CA PRO A 60 1.79 -25.09 -7.53
C PRO A 60 1.04 -23.75 -7.40
N VAL A 61 1.55 -22.73 -8.09
CA VAL A 61 0.95 -21.39 -8.13
C VAL A 61 0.42 -21.12 -9.53
N GLU A 62 -0.82 -20.66 -9.61
CA GLU A 62 -1.48 -20.29 -10.85
C GLU A 62 -1.53 -18.76 -10.98
N VAL A 63 -1.06 -18.23 -12.10
CA VAL A 63 -1.17 -16.79 -12.41
C VAL A 63 -2.50 -16.55 -13.11
N LEU A 64 -3.41 -15.83 -12.46
CA LEU A 64 -4.75 -15.56 -12.99
C LEU A 64 -4.78 -14.34 -13.90
N ASN A 65 -4.05 -13.30 -13.53
CA ASN A 65 -4.04 -12.03 -14.27
C ASN A 65 -2.73 -11.28 -14.05
N VAL A 66 -2.27 -10.58 -15.08
CA VAL A 66 -1.12 -9.68 -15.00
C VAL A 66 -1.46 -8.39 -15.70
N LYS A 67 -1.38 -7.27 -14.98
CA LYS A 67 -1.66 -5.94 -15.52
C LYS A 67 -0.56 -4.96 -15.16
N GLU A 68 -0.04 -4.23 -16.13
CA GLU A 68 0.92 -3.15 -15.88
C GLU A 68 0.18 -1.90 -15.37
N GLU A 69 0.59 -1.40 -14.21
CA GLU A 69 0.06 -0.18 -13.59
C GLU A 69 1.20 0.60 -12.92
N SER A 70 1.37 1.87 -13.30
CA SER A 70 2.35 2.78 -12.69
C SER A 70 3.79 2.25 -12.67
N GLY A 71 4.21 1.53 -13.72
CA GLY A 71 5.57 0.96 -13.84
C GLY A 71 5.82 -0.31 -13.03
N MET A 72 4.76 -0.88 -12.43
CA MET A 72 4.76 -2.19 -11.78
C MET A 72 3.79 -3.13 -12.48
N TYR A 73 3.97 -4.43 -12.30
CA TYR A 73 2.99 -5.43 -12.69
C TYR A 73 2.16 -5.82 -11.47
N ARG A 74 0.84 -5.64 -11.58
CA ARG A 74 -0.16 -6.22 -10.69
C ARG A 74 -0.43 -7.65 -11.14
N VAL A 75 0.00 -8.60 -10.32
CA VAL A 75 -0.08 -10.05 -10.56
C VAL A 75 -1.10 -10.63 -9.59
N ILE A 76 -2.19 -11.20 -10.11
CA ILE A 76 -3.16 -11.94 -9.31
C ILE A 76 -2.77 -13.41 -9.36
N LEU A 77 -2.47 -13.99 -8.20
CA LEU A 77 -2.07 -15.38 -8.06
C LEU A 77 -3.16 -16.17 -7.34
N ALA A 78 -3.32 -17.43 -7.70
CA ALA A 78 -4.03 -18.42 -6.92
C ALA A 78 -3.06 -19.47 -6.37
N THR A 79 -3.14 -19.72 -5.07
CA THR A 79 -2.41 -20.76 -4.35
C THR A 79 -3.39 -21.73 -3.68
N ARG A 80 -2.89 -22.86 -3.20
CA ARG A 80 -3.63 -23.77 -2.34
C ARG A 80 -2.96 -23.81 -0.98
N ASP A 81 -3.75 -23.67 0.08
CA ASP A 81 -3.25 -23.88 1.43
C ASP A 81 -3.19 -25.37 1.79
N ALA A 82 -2.71 -25.67 3.00
CA ALA A 82 -2.61 -27.04 3.52
C ALA A 82 -3.98 -27.77 3.61
N SER A 83 -5.09 -27.03 3.61
CA SER A 83 -6.45 -27.61 3.59
C SER A 83 -6.96 -27.89 2.16
N GLY A 84 -6.18 -27.52 1.14
CA GLY A 84 -6.56 -27.61 -0.27
C GLY A 84 -7.44 -26.45 -0.75
N SER A 85 -7.74 -25.48 0.12
CA SER A 85 -8.57 -24.32 -0.20
C SER A 85 -7.81 -23.35 -1.10
N ARG A 86 -8.52 -22.79 -2.09
CA ARG A 86 -7.94 -21.86 -3.06
C ARG A 86 -7.86 -20.46 -2.43
N GLN A 87 -6.66 -19.93 -2.32
CA GLN A 87 -6.41 -18.57 -1.85
C GLN A 87 -6.03 -17.69 -3.05
N VAL A 88 -6.65 -16.52 -3.17
CA VAL A 88 -6.35 -15.55 -4.23
C VAL A 88 -5.73 -14.32 -3.60
N GLN A 89 -4.62 -13.88 -4.16
CA GLN A 89 -3.83 -12.76 -3.62
C GLN A 89 -3.32 -11.88 -4.76
N GLU A 90 -3.24 -10.58 -4.48
CA GLU A 90 -2.71 -9.59 -5.38
C GLU A 90 -1.28 -9.23 -4.96
N ILE A 91 -0.35 -9.31 -5.91
CA ILE A 91 1.05 -8.97 -5.73
C ILE A 91 1.43 -7.86 -6.70
N LEU A 92 2.13 -6.84 -6.22
CA LEU A 92 2.76 -5.82 -7.05
C LEU A 92 4.24 -6.17 -7.18
N VAL A 93 4.75 -6.22 -8.41
CA VAL A 93 6.16 -6.48 -8.70
C VAL A 93 6.73 -5.41 -9.61
N SER A 94 7.96 -4.97 -9.36
CA SER A 94 8.64 -4.00 -10.22
C SER A 94 8.88 -4.57 -11.62
N SER A 95 9.02 -3.70 -12.62
CA SER A 95 9.18 -4.12 -14.02
C SER A 95 10.42 -4.98 -14.31
N ASP A 96 11.43 -4.95 -13.43
CA ASP A 96 12.65 -5.78 -13.45
C ASP A 96 12.55 -7.04 -12.55
N GLY A 97 11.47 -7.17 -11.78
CA GLY A 97 11.26 -8.23 -10.81
C GLY A 97 12.26 -8.23 -9.65
N ALA A 98 12.89 -7.09 -9.35
CA ALA A 98 13.81 -6.95 -8.22
C ALA A 98 13.08 -6.71 -6.89
N LEU A 99 11.90 -6.08 -6.95
CA LEU A 99 11.08 -5.73 -5.79
C LEU A 99 9.68 -6.29 -5.96
N PHE A 100 9.09 -6.78 -4.88
CA PHE A 100 7.67 -7.11 -4.85
C PHE A 100 7.05 -6.75 -3.50
N THR A 101 5.73 -6.58 -3.48
CA THR A 101 4.94 -6.40 -2.27
C THR A 101 3.55 -7.01 -2.45
N ASP A 102 3.02 -7.58 -1.38
CA ASP A 102 1.65 -8.07 -1.24
C ASP A 102 0.73 -7.00 -0.62
N ARG A 103 1.26 -5.80 -0.32
CA ARG A 103 0.54 -4.72 0.36
C ARG A 103 0.36 -3.52 -0.57
N ALA A 104 -0.67 -3.57 -1.40
CA ALA A 104 -1.18 -2.39 -2.08
C ALA A 104 -2.05 -1.57 -1.11
N VAL A 105 -1.63 -0.35 -0.79
CA VAL A 105 -2.42 0.57 0.04
C VAL A 105 -3.09 1.59 -0.88
N ASN A 106 -4.42 1.64 -0.87
CA ASN A 106 -5.14 2.74 -1.51
C ASN A 106 -4.82 4.05 -0.78
N THR A 107 -4.03 4.92 -1.40
CA THR A 107 -3.52 6.15 -0.77
C THR A 107 -4.65 7.07 -0.31
N GLN A 108 -5.74 7.16 -1.07
CA GLN A 108 -6.89 8.00 -0.71
C GLN A 108 -7.61 7.44 0.53
N ALA A 109 -7.93 6.15 0.54
CA ALA A 109 -8.55 5.50 1.70
C ALA A 109 -7.64 5.54 2.94
N PHE A 110 -6.32 5.39 2.73
CA PHE A 110 -5.33 5.53 3.80
C PHE A 110 -5.29 6.94 4.35
N LEU A 111 -5.27 7.97 3.48
CA LEU A 111 -5.29 9.37 3.87
C LEU A 111 -6.56 9.71 4.66
N GLU A 112 -7.72 9.24 4.20
CA GLU A 112 -8.99 9.40 4.91
C GLU A 112 -8.93 8.77 6.31
N ARG A 113 -8.46 7.52 6.40
CA ARG A 113 -8.30 6.82 7.69
C ARG A 113 -7.39 7.56 8.66
N ILE A 114 -6.19 7.98 8.22
CA ILE A 114 -5.25 8.68 9.11
C ILE A 114 -5.77 10.06 9.50
N THR A 115 -6.58 10.71 8.65
CA THR A 115 -7.19 12.00 8.96
C THR A 115 -8.28 11.85 10.03
N LYS A 116 -9.07 10.77 9.97
CA LYS A 116 -10.03 10.40 11.02
C LYS A 116 -9.33 10.06 12.34
N GLU A 117 -8.29 9.21 12.31
CA GLU A 117 -7.48 8.90 13.50
C GLU A 117 -6.90 10.17 14.13
N LYS A 118 -6.38 11.09 13.32
CA LYS A 118 -5.83 12.35 13.80
C LYS A 118 -6.90 13.22 14.47
N SER A 119 -8.05 13.37 13.82
CA SER A 119 -9.17 14.20 14.31
C SER A 119 -9.74 13.65 15.62
N PHE A 120 -9.90 12.32 15.69
CA PHE A 120 -10.31 11.62 16.90
C PHE A 120 -9.32 11.86 18.04
N ALA A 121 -8.01 11.66 17.80
CA ALA A 121 -6.97 11.90 18.80
C ALA A 121 -6.90 13.37 19.27
N GLU A 122 -7.10 14.32 18.37
CA GLU A 122 -7.17 15.75 18.70
C GLU A 122 -8.40 16.08 19.55
N CYS A 123 -9.54 15.46 19.25
CA CYS A 123 -10.74 15.57 20.06
C CYS A 123 -10.54 14.99 21.47
N LEU A 124 -9.99 13.78 21.59
CA LEU A 124 -9.70 13.15 22.90
C LEU A 124 -8.78 14.01 23.76
N ALA A 125 -7.70 14.52 23.16
CA ALA A 125 -6.77 15.41 23.84
C ALA A 125 -7.44 16.74 24.25
N GLY A 126 -8.28 17.31 23.39
CA GLY A 126 -9.07 18.51 23.70
C GLY A 126 -10.08 18.31 24.83
N LYS A 127 -10.57 17.07 25.00
CA LYS A 127 -11.43 16.63 26.11
C LYS A 127 -10.64 16.25 27.37
N GLN A 128 -9.32 16.42 27.37
CA GLN A 128 -8.43 16.10 28.48
C GLN A 128 -8.53 14.62 28.93
N LEU A 129 -8.91 13.73 28.02
CA LEU A 129 -8.79 12.29 28.27
C LEU A 129 -7.31 11.93 28.25
N LEU A 130 -6.86 11.13 29.21
CA LEU A 130 -5.48 10.65 29.28
C LEU A 130 -5.46 9.13 29.36
N VAL A 131 -4.47 8.51 28.73
CA VAL A 131 -4.23 7.06 28.83
C VAL A 131 -2.85 6.85 29.43
N PHE A 132 -2.82 6.30 30.63
CA PHE A 132 -1.59 5.95 31.35
C PHE A 132 -1.22 4.51 31.03
N GLY A 133 0.03 4.26 30.68
CA GLY A 133 0.48 2.90 30.41
C GLY A 133 1.99 2.77 30.31
N GLN A 134 2.49 1.56 30.11
CA GLN A 134 3.91 1.31 29.86
C GLN A 134 4.09 0.80 28.44
N ILE A 135 4.92 1.47 27.62
CA ILE A 135 5.02 1.17 26.18
C ILE A 135 5.44 -0.28 25.87
N ASN A 136 6.13 -0.94 26.81
CA ASN A 136 6.62 -2.31 26.69
C ASN A 136 5.66 -3.35 27.31
N GLU A 137 4.53 -2.93 27.87
CA GLU A 137 3.54 -3.82 28.49
C GLU A 137 2.45 -4.19 27.47
N VAL A 138 2.08 -5.47 27.44
CA VAL A 138 1.25 -6.07 26.38
C VAL A 138 -0.14 -5.44 26.32
N ASN A 139 -0.80 -5.22 27.46
CA ASN A 139 -2.13 -4.62 27.48
C ASN A 139 -2.09 -3.15 27.06
N THR A 140 -1.04 -2.42 27.40
CA THR A 140 -0.82 -1.05 26.95
C THR A 140 -0.65 -1.04 25.43
N GLN A 141 0.17 -1.94 24.86
CA GLN A 141 0.31 -2.04 23.40
C GLN A 141 -1.02 -2.36 22.72
N ALA A 142 -1.80 -3.29 23.26
CA ALA A 142 -3.14 -3.59 22.77
C ALA A 142 -4.05 -2.35 22.80
N GLN A 143 -4.03 -1.60 23.91
CA GLN A 143 -4.79 -0.35 24.03
C GLN A 143 -4.37 0.69 22.98
N LEU A 144 -3.06 0.88 22.77
CA LEU A 144 -2.55 1.85 21.79
C LEU A 144 -2.88 1.45 20.35
N GLN A 145 -2.99 0.16 20.05
CA GLN A 145 -3.46 -0.33 18.76
C GLN A 145 -4.93 0.04 18.50
N VAL A 146 -5.79 -0.03 19.52
CA VAL A 146 -7.21 0.40 19.42
C VAL A 146 -7.30 1.91 19.14
N LEU A 147 -6.40 2.70 19.73
CA LEU A 147 -6.43 4.17 19.65
C LEU A 147 -5.78 4.74 18.39
N GLY A 148 -5.10 3.92 17.60
CA GLY A 148 -4.48 4.32 16.34
C GLY A 148 -3.20 5.14 16.49
N SER A 149 -2.72 5.71 15.40
CA SER A 149 -1.33 6.19 15.26
C SER A 149 -1.01 7.45 16.07
N PHE A 150 -2.03 8.20 16.51
CA PHE A 150 -1.90 9.52 17.12
C PHE A 150 -2.06 9.51 18.64
N TYR A 151 -2.01 8.34 19.29
CA TYR A 151 -2.17 8.17 20.74
C TYR A 151 -1.26 9.06 21.59
N ARG A 152 -0.08 9.45 21.07
CA ARG A 152 0.93 10.25 21.79
C ARG A 152 0.42 11.62 22.25
N LYS A 153 -0.69 12.13 21.68
CA LYS A 153 -1.32 13.39 22.11
C LYS A 153 -1.97 13.31 23.49
N PHE A 154 -2.34 12.11 23.93
CA PHE A 154 -3.07 11.87 25.18
C PHE A 154 -2.55 10.68 25.99
N TYR A 155 -1.49 10.01 25.50
CA TYR A 155 -0.81 8.95 26.22
C TYR A 155 0.26 9.49 27.17
N VAL A 156 0.30 8.95 28.38
CA VAL A 156 1.30 9.22 29.41
C VAL A 156 2.05 7.92 29.72
N ASP A 157 3.36 7.94 29.48
CA ASP A 157 4.23 6.80 29.77
C ASP A 157 4.59 6.72 31.25
N CYS A 158 4.23 5.61 31.89
CA CYS A 158 4.46 5.31 33.30
C CYS A 158 5.67 4.39 33.51
N THR A 159 6.76 4.63 32.77
CA THR A 159 8.03 3.93 32.93
C THR A 159 9.11 4.84 33.54
N GLY A 160 10.19 4.24 34.06
CA GLY A 160 11.36 4.97 34.55
C GLY A 160 11.03 6.06 35.56
N ALA A 161 11.50 7.28 35.30
CA ALA A 161 11.29 8.44 36.17
C ALA A 161 9.81 8.86 36.30
N ASN A 162 8.95 8.51 35.34
CA ASN A 162 7.53 8.88 35.36
C ASN A 162 6.66 7.93 36.18
N LEU A 163 7.18 6.75 36.55
CA LEU A 163 6.43 5.77 37.32
C LEU A 163 5.89 6.35 38.63
N GLN A 164 6.73 7.10 39.35
CA GLN A 164 6.35 7.71 40.62
C GLN A 164 5.26 8.79 40.43
N LEU A 165 5.32 9.56 39.34
CA LEU A 165 4.30 10.55 39.01
C LEU A 165 2.94 9.87 38.72
N CYS A 166 2.93 8.78 37.96
CA CYS A 166 1.72 8.02 37.70
C CYS A 166 1.10 7.45 39.00
N GLN A 167 1.94 6.94 39.91
CA GLN A 167 1.48 6.45 41.22
C GLN A 167 0.89 7.57 42.09
N GLN A 168 1.50 8.77 42.07
CA GLN A 168 1.01 9.94 42.82
C GLN A 168 -0.37 10.42 42.34
N VAL A 169 -0.68 10.26 41.05
CA VAL A 169 -2.01 10.56 40.50
C VAL A 169 -2.98 9.37 40.58
N GLY A 170 -2.63 8.34 41.35
CA GLY A 170 -3.52 7.22 41.68
C GLY A 170 -3.56 6.08 40.67
N ILE A 171 -2.64 6.04 39.70
CA ILE A 171 -2.57 4.95 38.72
C ILE A 171 -1.86 3.75 39.36
N THR A 172 -2.65 2.70 39.62
CA THR A 172 -2.17 1.45 40.23
C THR A 172 -1.99 0.32 39.22
N GLN A 173 -2.61 0.43 38.05
CA GLN A 173 -2.60 -0.57 36.97
C GLN A 173 -2.46 0.10 35.61
N VAL A 174 -1.87 -0.63 34.66
CA VAL A 174 -1.70 -0.18 33.28
C VAL A 174 -2.30 -1.20 32.30
N PRO A 175 -2.89 -0.75 31.18
CA PRO A 175 -3.25 0.63 30.90
C PRO A 175 -4.41 1.11 31.79
N THR A 176 -4.47 2.41 32.08
CA THR A 176 -5.63 3.05 32.73
C THR A 176 -5.98 4.31 31.96
N THR A 177 -7.23 4.40 31.51
CA THR A 177 -7.78 5.63 30.93
C THR A 177 -8.33 6.51 32.05
N VAL A 178 -8.03 7.80 32.06
CA VAL A 178 -8.60 8.76 33.00
C VAL A 178 -9.36 9.82 32.22
N TYR A 179 -10.61 10.04 32.61
CA TYR A 179 -11.47 11.07 32.07
C TYR A 179 -12.34 11.65 33.18
N ASN A 180 -12.41 12.98 33.29
CA ASN A 180 -13.12 13.68 34.38
C ASN A 180 -12.79 13.11 35.77
N ASN A 181 -11.50 12.90 36.06
CA ASN A 181 -10.98 12.31 37.31
C ASN A 181 -11.49 10.89 37.62
N THR A 182 -12.15 10.22 36.68
CA THR A 182 -12.59 8.82 36.81
C THR A 182 -11.60 7.90 36.10
N PRO A 183 -10.98 6.93 36.80
CA PRO A 183 -10.11 5.94 36.18
C PRO A 183 -10.92 4.75 35.63
N TYR A 184 -10.56 4.31 34.42
CA TYR A 184 -11.07 3.13 33.72
C TYR A 184 -9.89 2.18 33.47
N ILE A 185 -9.83 1.12 34.26
CA ILE A 185 -8.66 0.22 34.32
C ILE A 185 -8.76 -0.86 33.24
N GLY A 186 -7.63 -1.16 32.60
CA GLY A 186 -7.50 -2.20 31.60
C GLY A 186 -7.75 -1.71 30.18
N VAL A 187 -7.71 -2.65 29.24
CA VAL A 187 -7.95 -2.37 27.81
C VAL A 187 -9.43 -2.05 27.59
N GLN A 188 -9.69 -0.87 27.06
CA GLN A 188 -11.01 -0.38 26.71
C GLN A 188 -11.22 -0.42 25.20
N ALA A 189 -12.45 -0.76 24.82
CA ALA A 189 -12.90 -0.70 23.44
C ALA A 189 -13.08 0.75 22.98
N LEU A 190 -12.98 0.99 21.66
CA LEU A 190 -13.13 2.31 21.06
C LEU A 190 -14.44 2.99 21.47
N GLN A 191 -15.53 2.22 21.54
CA GLN A 191 -16.87 2.71 21.88
C GLN A 191 -16.94 3.39 23.25
N LEU A 192 -16.12 2.98 24.22
CA LEU A 192 -16.09 3.66 25.52
C LEU A 192 -15.59 5.10 25.37
N TYR A 193 -14.55 5.32 24.57
CA TYR A 193 -14.00 6.66 24.33
C TYR A 193 -15.04 7.56 23.67
N GLU A 194 -15.78 7.04 22.69
CA GLU A 194 -16.86 7.77 22.03
C GLU A 194 -17.99 8.11 23.02
N GLN A 195 -18.40 7.18 23.87
CA GLN A 195 -19.43 7.40 24.89
C GLN A 195 -19.01 8.43 25.94
N LEU A 196 -17.75 8.41 26.38
CA LEU A 196 -17.25 9.32 27.41
C LEU A 196 -17.06 10.74 26.87
N THR A 197 -16.48 10.86 25.67
CA THR A 197 -15.99 12.15 25.16
C THR A 197 -16.89 12.78 24.09
N GLY A 198 -17.76 11.99 23.48
CA GLY A 198 -18.50 12.37 22.27
C GLY A 198 -17.63 12.49 21.02
N CYS A 199 -16.34 12.16 21.10
CA CYS A 199 -15.45 12.13 19.94
C CYS A 199 -15.71 10.84 19.16
N ALA A 200 -16.01 10.95 17.87
CA ALA A 200 -16.28 9.80 17.02
C ALA A 200 -15.12 9.53 16.05
N MET A 201 -14.95 8.26 15.69
CA MET A 201 -13.92 7.79 14.75
C MET A 201 -14.55 7.44 13.39
N ASP A 202 -15.41 8.30 12.87
CA ASP A 202 -16.25 8.09 11.68
C ASP A 202 -15.89 8.95 10.47
#